data_AF-A0A448XQ83-F1
#
_entry.id   AF-A0A448XQ83-F1
#
_cell.length_a   1.000
_cell.length_b   1.000
_cell.length_c   1.000
_cell.angle_alpha   90.00
_cell.angle_beta   90.00
_cell.angle_gamma   90.00
#
_symmetry.space_group_name_H-M   'P 1'
#
loop_
_entity.id
_entity.type
_entity.pdbx_description
1 polymer ?
#
loop_
_entity_poly.entity_id
_entity_poly.type
_entity_poly.pdbx_seq_one_letter_code
_entity_poly.pdbx_strand_id
1 'polypeptide(L)' 'MVVVVELLGEEHEAMDLVHPITSHVLAEHQLIVGVVVVTDPGTVPLSPQGEKQRILLRDNFVNDRLDPIYVSYNM' A
#
# COMPACT_ATOMS: atom_id res chain seq x y z
N MET A 1 5.57 -8.64 -4.87
CA MET A 1 5.13 -7.27 -5.19
C MET A 1 4.47 -6.67 -3.97
N VAL A 2 4.72 -5.38 -3.69
CA VAL A 2 4.10 -4.65 -2.57
C VAL A 2 3.14 -3.62 -3.15
N VAL A 3 1.93 -3.55 -2.60
CA VAL A 3 0.94 -2.52 -2.94
C VAL A 3 0.73 -1.65 -1.70
N VAL A 4 0.83 -0.33 -1.88
CA VAL A 4 0.57 0.67 -0.84
C VAL A 4 -0.72 1.40 -1.20
N VAL A 5 -1.66 1.44 -0.27
CA VAL A 5 -2.97 2.10 -0.43
C VAL A 5 -3.17 3.11 0.69
N GLU A 6 -3.64 4.29 0.31
CA GLU A 6 -4.02 5.34 1.25
C GLU A 6 -5.53 5.23 1.52
N LEU A 7 -5.90 5.13 2.79
CA LEU A 7 -7.28 5.03 3.26
C LEU A 7 -7.50 6.03 4.39
N LEU A 8 -8.60 6.79 4.31
CA LEU A 8 -9.10 7.55 5.45
C LEU A 8 -10.12 6.68 6.20
N GLY A 9 -9.68 5.98 7.24
CA GLY A 9 -10.53 5.04 7.98
C GLY A 9 -9.75 4.27 9.03
N GLU A 10 -10.43 3.33 9.67
CA GLU A 10 -9.87 2.51 10.76
C GLU A 10 -9.31 1.17 10.25
N GLU A 11 -8.61 0.44 11.13
CA GLU A 11 -7.99 -0.85 10.80
C GLU A 11 -8.96 -1.87 10.19
N HIS A 12 -10.20 -1.97 10.70
CA HIS A 12 -11.19 -2.91 10.18
C HIS A 12 -11.57 -2.63 8.71
N GLU A 13 -11.69 -1.36 8.33
CA GLU A 13 -11.94 -0.96 6.94
C GLU A 13 -10.73 -1.28 6.06
N ALA A 14 -9.52 -1.10 6.59
CA ALA A 14 -8.27 -1.46 5.90
C ALA A 14 -8.19 -2.97 5.62
N MET A 15 -8.63 -3.81 6.57
CA MET A 15 -8.68 -5.26 6.40
C MET A 15 -9.63 -5.69 5.28
N ASP A 16 -10.80 -5.05 5.19
CA ASP A 16 -11.81 -5.34 4.16
C ASP A 16 -11.32 -5.04 2.74
N LEU A 17 -10.31 -4.17 2.58
CA LEU A 17 -9.73 -3.82 1.27
C LEU A 17 -8.74 -4.84 0.72
N VAL A 18 -8.17 -5.71 1.56
CA VAL A 18 -7.10 -6.64 1.13
C VAL A 18 -7.56 -7.55 -0.02
N HIS A 19 -8.73 -8.17 0.12
CA HIS A 19 -9.24 -9.10 -0.88
C HIS A 19 -9.62 -8.40 -2.21
N PRO A 20 -10.34 -7.27 -2.20
CA PRO A 20 -10.56 -6.47 -3.41
C PRO A 20 -9.26 -6.06 -4.12
N ILE A 21 -8.26 -5.54 -3.40
CA ILE A 21 -6.99 -5.09 -3.98
C ILE A 21 -6.27 -6.26 -4.66
N THR A 22 -6.11 -7.37 -3.95
CA THR A 22 -5.35 -8.53 -4.45
C THR A 22 -6.04 -9.15 -5.67
N SER A 23 -7.38 -9.26 -5.64
CA SER A 23 -8.18 -9.78 -6.75
C SER A 23 -8.12 -8.88 -7.98
N HIS A 24 -8.22 -7.56 -7.79
CA HIS A 24 -8.20 -6.59 -8.87
C HIS A 24 -6.83 -6.56 -9.56
N VAL A 25 -5.74 -6.51 -8.79
CA VAL A 25 -4.38 -6.51 -9.35
C VAL A 25 -4.07 -7.81 -10.10
N LEU A 26 -4.53 -8.95 -9.57
CA LEU A 26 -4.39 -10.23 -10.27
C LEU A 26 -5.18 -10.24 -11.59
N ALA A 27 -6.43 -9.81 -11.56
CA ALA A 27 -7.30 -9.83 -12.73
C ALA A 27 -6.78 -8.90 -13.85
N GLU A 28 -6.47 -7.65 -13.52
CA GLU A 28 -6.12 -6.62 -14.51
C GLU A 28 -4.66 -6.68 -14.97
N HIS A 29 -3.75 -7.03 -14.07
CA HIS A 29 -2.32 -6.97 -14.36
C HIS A 29 -1.65 -8.34 -14.42
N GLN A 30 -2.34 -9.43 -14.09
CA GLN A 30 -1.78 -10.79 -14.01
C GLN A 30 -0.57 -10.85 -13.06
N LEU A 31 -0.62 -10.07 -11.98
CA LEU A 31 0.44 -9.97 -10.97
C LEU A 31 -0.05 -10.41 -9.60
N ILE A 32 0.79 -11.15 -8.87
CA ILE A 32 0.50 -11.60 -7.51
C ILE A 32 0.99 -10.55 -6.50
N VAL A 33 0.07 -10.06 -5.68
CA VAL A 33 0.36 -9.16 -4.57
C VAL A 33 0.82 -9.98 -3.37
N GLY A 34 2.08 -9.77 -2.94
CA GLY A 34 2.65 -10.46 -1.78
C GLY A 34 2.42 -9.72 -0.46
N VAL A 35 2.40 -8.38 -0.50
CA VAL A 35 2.14 -7.54 0.67
C VAL A 35 1.20 -6.41 0.28
N VAL A 36 0.16 -6.20 1.09
CA VAL A 36 -0.71 -5.02 1.05
C VAL A 36 -0.41 -4.19 2.28
N VAL A 37 -0.05 -2.92 2.08
CA VAL A 37 0.20 -1.94 3.13
C VAL A 37 -0.88 -0.87 3.01
N VAL A 38 -1.69 -0.71 4.05
CA VAL A 38 -2.71 0.34 4.13
C VAL A 38 -2.22 1.42 5.09
N THR A 39 -2.32 2.68 4.70
CA THR A 39 -1.79 3.82 5.45
C THR A 39 -2.69 5.03 5.33
N ASP A 40 -2.48 6.03 6.16
CA ASP A 40 -3.19 7.31 6.10
C ASP A 40 -2.95 8.08 4.79
N PRO A 41 -3.88 8.97 4.39
CA PRO A 41 -3.69 9.85 3.25
C PRO A 41 -2.50 10.79 3.43
N GLY A 42 -1.65 10.88 2.40
CA GLY A 42 -0.46 11.72 2.39
C GLY A 42 0.82 10.97 2.77
N THR A 43 0.72 9.71 3.17
CA THR A 43 1.90 8.88 3.44
C THR A 43 2.71 8.60 2.17
N VAL A 44 2.07 8.49 1.00
CA VAL A 44 2.80 8.29 -0.25
C VAL A 44 3.52 9.59 -0.64
N PRO A 45 4.87 9.62 -0.61
CA PRO A 45 5.60 10.85 -0.86
C PRO A 45 5.43 11.30 -2.31
N LEU A 46 5.14 12.59 -2.48
CA LEU A 46 5.01 13.25 -3.78
C LEU A 46 6.17 14.24 -4.00
N SER A 47 6.62 14.37 -5.24
CA SER A 47 7.51 15.48 -5.65
C SER A 47 6.75 16.81 -5.60
N PRO A 48 7.46 17.96 -5.64
CA PRO A 48 6.82 19.26 -5.82
C PRO A 48 5.92 19.33 -7.07
N GLN A 49 6.13 18.47 -8.06
CA GLN A 49 5.33 18.35 -9.28
C GLN A 49 4.17 17.35 -9.15
N GLY A 50 4.01 16.69 -8.00
CA GLY A 50 2.96 15.72 -7.74
C GLY A 50 3.29 14.29 -8.18
N GLU A 51 4.53 14.00 -8.56
CA GLU A 51 4.94 12.65 -8.97
C GLU A 51 5.18 11.76 -7.76
N LYS A 52 4.70 10.51 -7.81
CA LYS A 52 4.95 9.53 -6.74
C LYS A 52 6.44 9.19 -6.64
N GLN A 53 7.04 9.43 -5.48
CA GLN A 53 8.44 9.12 -5.21
C GLN A 53 8.61 7.65 -4.78
N ARG A 54 8.53 6.74 -5.75
CA ARG A 54 8.54 5.28 -5.51
C ARG A 54 9.79 4.78 -4.77
N ILE A 55 10.96 5.38 -5.04
CA ILE A 55 12.22 5.00 -4.37
C ILE A 55 12.14 5.38 -2.88
N LEU A 56 11.72 6.61 -2.56
CA LEU A 56 11.58 7.06 -1.18
C LEU A 56 10.53 6.25 -0.42
N LEU A 57 9.39 5.94 -1.05
CA LEU A 57 8.36 5.10 -0.44
C LEU A 57 8.89 3.69 -0.12
N ARG A 58 9.61 3.07 -1.07
CA ARG A 58 10.24 1.76 -0.86
C ARG A 58 11.26 1.82 0.27
N ASP A 59 12.09 2.84 0.30
CA ASP A 59 13.11 2.99 1.33
C ASP A 59 12.46 3.20 2.70
N ASN A 60 11.36 3.96 2.79
CA ASN A 60 10.58 4.10 4.02
C ASN A 60 9.98 2.76 4.47
N PHE A 61 9.46 1.96 3.54
CA PHE A 61 8.93 0.62 3.85
C PHE A 61 10.03 -0.33 4.35
N VAL A 62 11.16 -0.43 3.63
CA VAL A 62 12.26 -1.38 3.96
C VAL A 62 12.97 -1.03 5.27
N ASN A 63 12.98 0.25 5.65
CA ASN A 63 13.60 0.71 6.89
C ASN A 63 12.60 0.87 8.05
N ASP A 64 11.40 0.29 7.95
CA ASP A 64 10.36 0.35 8.99
C ASP A 64 10.01 1.80 9.43
N ARG A 65 9.99 2.74 8.48
CA ARG A 65 9.65 4.15 8.69
C ARG A 65 8.23 4.52 8.24
N LEU A 66 7.48 3.56 7.73
CA LEU A 66 6.05 3.73 7.50
C LEU A 66 5.30 3.40 8.79
N ASP A 67 4.26 4.17 9.07
CA ASP A 67 3.29 3.91 10.13
C ASP A 67 1.98 3.47 9.47
N PRO A 68 1.83 2.18 9.13
CA PRO A 68 0.65 1.69 8.44
C PRO A 68 -0.51 1.48 9.41
N ILE A 69 -1.73 1.74 8.92
CA ILE A 69 -2.97 1.35 9.58
C ILE A 69 -3.05 -0.18 9.67
N TYR A 70 -2.68 -0.88 8.59
CA TYR A 70 -2.70 -2.34 8.53
C TYR A 70 -1.70 -2.89 7.50
N VAL A 71 -1.10 -4.05 7.79
CA VAL A 71 -0.22 -4.77 6.86
C VAL A 71 -0.68 -6.21 6.72
N SER A 72 -0.96 -6.62 5.50
CA SER A 72 -1.29 -8.01 5.16
C SER A 72 -0.17 -8.65 4.37
N TYR A 73 0.31 -9.80 4.86
CA TYR A 73 1.22 -10.68 4.15
C TYR A 73 0.40 -11.82 3.56
N ASN A 74 0.24 -11.85 2.23
CA ASN A 74 -0.28 -13.03 1.57
C ASN A 74 0.82 -14.10 1.56
N MET A 75 0.66 -15.12 2.40
CA MET A 75 1.36 -16.40 2.29
C MET A 75 0.59 -17.35 1.38
#